data_AF-A0AA96XM65-F1
#
_entry.id   AF-A0AA96XM65-F1
#
_cell.length_a   1.000
_cell.length_b   1.000
_cell.length_c   1.000
_cell.angle_alpha   90.00
_cell.angle_beta   90.00
_cell.angle_gamma   90.00
#
_symmetry.space_group_name_H-M   'P 1'
#
loop_
_entity.id
_entity.type
_entity.pdbx_description
1 polymer ?
#
loop_
_entity_poly.entity_id
_entity_poly.type
_entity_poly.pdbx_seq_one_letter_code
_entity_poly.pdbx_strand_id
1 'polypeptide(L)'
;MEHRPTLVFADGACSGNPGPGGWGSIIVTPDGLVTELGGHEPETTNNRMELTAVGKALRHLERAPGPIHIHTDSTYVIQGATRWAFGWSRRGWKTAEGGEVANAIYWKRLMALLAQRKENHAAEAATVAWFYIRGHVGVPGNERVDAIAVAYSKGRDARLYTGPLHGYGVAVHDLPEDMSLPPEKPKEQREAAAKAYSYLSQVGSSVKRHASWAACERRVKGVSGARFKKTKNALDEAKVLEDWGFKGQDVPSED
;
A
#
# COMPACT_ATOMS: atom_id res chain seq x y z
N MET A 1 -4.31 -8.23 34.62
CA MET A 1 -4.26 -6.83 34.14
C MET A 1 -4.61 -6.87 32.67
N GLU A 2 -5.67 -6.18 32.26
CA GLU A 2 -6.03 -6.08 30.84
C GLU A 2 -4.95 -5.25 30.14
N HIS A 3 -4.18 -5.88 29.24
CA HIS A 3 -3.12 -5.18 28.52
C HIS A 3 -3.77 -4.27 27.48
N ARG A 4 -3.75 -2.95 27.72
CA ARG A 4 -4.12 -1.99 26.68
C ARG A 4 -3.23 -2.22 25.45
N PRO A 5 -3.80 -2.25 24.24
CA PRO A 5 -3.04 -2.50 23.03
C PRO A 5 -2.14 -1.30 22.69
N THR A 6 -0.99 -1.59 22.09
CA THR A 6 -0.23 -0.57 21.35
C THR A 6 -0.98 -0.24 20.07
N LEU A 7 -1.27 1.04 19.83
CA LEU A 7 -1.90 1.49 18.58
C LEU A 7 -0.82 1.75 17.53
N VAL A 8 -1.05 1.24 16.32
CA VAL A 8 -0.18 1.48 15.17
C VAL A 8 -1.03 2.01 14.02
N PHE A 9 -0.57 3.08 13.37
CA PHE A 9 -1.04 3.53 12.06
C PHE A 9 0.08 3.29 11.05
N ALA A 10 -0.25 2.87 9.84
CA ALA A 10 0.75 2.58 8.82
C ALA A 10 0.21 2.81 7.40
N ASP A 11 0.99 3.52 6.59
CA ASP A 11 0.65 3.82 5.20
C ASP A 11 1.90 3.93 4.30
N GLY A 12 1.72 3.76 3.00
CA GLY A 12 2.74 3.84 1.97
C GLY A 12 2.24 4.56 0.71
N ALA A 13 3.11 5.39 0.14
CA ALA A 13 2.83 6.17 -1.04
C ALA A 13 3.91 5.96 -2.11
N CYS A 14 3.53 6.05 -3.38
CA CYS A 14 4.46 5.92 -4.51
C CYS A 14 4.15 6.94 -5.62
N SER A 15 5.16 7.73 -6.01
CA SER A 15 5.08 8.72 -7.09
C SER A 15 5.34 8.04 -8.44
N GLY A 16 4.31 7.37 -8.98
CA GLY A 16 4.46 6.39 -10.05
C GLY A 16 4.46 4.97 -9.49
N ASN A 17 4.05 3.97 -10.27
CA ASN A 17 3.96 2.59 -9.79
C ASN A 17 4.41 1.59 -10.88
N PRO A 18 5.70 1.23 -10.95
CA PRO A 18 6.75 1.56 -9.99
C PRO A 18 7.27 3.01 -10.06
N GLY A 19 7.94 3.45 -9.01
CA GLY A 19 8.60 4.76 -8.92
C GLY A 19 9.14 5.07 -7.52
N PRO A 20 9.56 6.32 -7.25
CA PRO A 20 9.96 6.75 -5.92
C PRO A 20 8.83 6.60 -4.90
N GLY A 21 9.10 5.90 -3.81
CA GLY A 21 8.12 5.62 -2.76
C GLY A 21 8.56 6.09 -1.39
N GLY A 22 7.58 6.27 -0.53
CA GLY A 22 7.74 6.61 0.88
C GLY A 22 6.76 5.84 1.73
N TRP A 23 7.09 5.68 3.00
CA TRP A 23 6.26 4.99 3.98
C TRP A 23 6.28 5.76 5.30
N GLY A 24 5.21 5.61 6.08
CA GLY A 24 5.06 6.24 7.38
C GLY A 24 4.35 5.33 8.37
N SER A 25 4.75 5.41 9.64
CA SER A 25 4.08 4.72 10.73
C SER A 25 4.01 5.59 11.98
N ILE A 26 2.92 5.51 12.73
CA ILE A 26 2.79 6.06 14.09
C ILE A 26 2.63 4.89 15.04
N ILE A 27 3.35 4.91 16.15
CA ILE A 27 3.26 3.92 17.22
C ILE A 27 2.90 4.66 18.51
N VAL A 28 1.85 4.22 19.18
CA VAL A 28 1.40 4.76 20.47
C VAL A 28 1.36 3.62 21.47
N THR A 29 2.29 3.63 22.42
CA THR A 29 2.39 2.60 23.46
C THR A 29 1.43 2.90 24.63
N PRO A 30 1.07 1.89 25.44
CA PRO A 30 0.11 2.06 26.54
C PRO A 30 0.50 3.07 27.63
N ASP A 31 1.80 3.31 27.81
CA ASP A 31 2.38 4.33 28.70
C ASP A 31 2.35 5.74 28.11
N GLY A 32 1.82 5.91 26.89
CA GLY A 32 1.62 7.20 26.25
C GLY A 32 2.86 7.72 25.52
N LEU A 33 3.85 6.88 25.21
CA LEU A 33 4.92 7.26 24.28
C LEU A 33 4.43 7.15 22.84
N VAL A 34 4.67 8.20 22.07
CA VAL A 34 4.40 8.24 20.62
C VAL A 34 5.73 8.24 19.87
N THR A 35 5.83 7.39 18.86
CA THR A 35 6.97 7.37 17.94
C THR A 35 6.47 7.34 16.50
N GLU A 36 6.86 8.34 15.71
CA GLU A 36 6.70 8.34 14.26
C GLU A 36 7.93 7.77 13.57
N LEU A 37 7.69 6.94 12.57
CA LEU A 37 8.71 6.36 11.71
C LEU A 37 8.39 6.73 10.27
N GLY A 38 9.41 6.86 9.43
CA GLY A 38 9.23 6.99 8.00
C GLY A 38 10.53 6.81 7.25
N GLY A 39 10.41 6.71 5.93
CA GLY A 39 11.56 6.62 5.03
C GLY A 39 11.12 6.49 3.58
N HIS A 40 12.10 6.37 2.69
CA HIS A 40 11.87 6.33 1.25
C HIS A 40 12.61 5.16 0.59
N GLU A 41 12.18 4.82 -0.62
CA GLU A 41 12.90 3.92 -1.53
C GLU A 41 12.81 4.47 -2.96
N PRO A 42 13.93 4.63 -3.69
CA PRO A 42 13.93 5.34 -4.97
C PRO A 42 13.16 4.64 -6.09
N GLU A 43 13.05 3.31 -6.05
CA GLU A 43 12.33 2.54 -7.05
C GLU A 43 11.57 1.39 -6.39
N THR A 44 10.27 1.58 -6.20
CA THR A 44 9.41 0.67 -5.45
C THR A 44 7.96 0.72 -5.97
N THR A 45 7.02 0.13 -5.25
CA THR A 45 5.58 0.16 -5.56
C THR A 45 4.78 0.54 -4.32
N ASN A 46 3.53 0.98 -4.50
CA ASN A 46 2.66 1.33 -3.37
C ASN A 46 2.54 0.18 -2.36
N ASN A 47 2.20 -1.01 -2.84
CA ASN A 47 2.06 -2.21 -2.01
C ASN A 47 3.34 -2.58 -1.25
N ARG A 48 4.52 -2.32 -1.81
CA ARG A 48 5.79 -2.54 -1.09
C ARG A 48 5.98 -1.51 0.03
N MET A 49 5.58 -0.27 -0.18
CA MET A 49 5.66 0.78 0.84
C MET A 49 4.65 0.53 1.97
N GLU A 50 3.42 0.14 1.65
CA GLU A 50 2.42 -0.28 2.65
C GLU A 50 2.92 -1.45 3.51
N LEU A 51 3.49 -2.49 2.88
CA LEU A 51 4.11 -3.62 3.60
C LEU A 51 5.32 -3.19 4.44
N THR A 52 6.10 -2.23 3.94
CA THR A 52 7.28 -1.70 4.63
C THR A 52 6.87 -0.92 5.87
N ALA A 53 5.85 -0.08 5.80
CA ALA A 53 5.32 0.69 6.93
C ALA A 53 4.94 -0.24 8.09
N VAL A 54 4.15 -1.28 7.81
CA VAL A 54 3.73 -2.26 8.80
C VAL A 54 4.92 -3.08 9.32
N GLY A 55 5.80 -3.55 8.44
CA GLY A 55 6.97 -4.33 8.83
C GLY A 55 7.94 -3.54 9.71
N LYS A 56 8.12 -2.25 9.45
CA LYS A 56 8.97 -1.36 10.25
C LYS A 56 8.38 -1.09 11.63
N ALA A 57 7.07 -0.89 11.73
CA ALA A 57 6.39 -0.75 13.00
C ALA A 57 6.49 -2.02 13.85
N LEU A 58 6.22 -3.19 13.27
CA LEU A 58 6.34 -4.47 13.98
C LEU A 58 7.77 -4.78 14.42
N ARG A 59 8.77 -4.42 13.61
CA ARG A 59 10.17 -4.55 14.00
C ARG A 59 10.53 -3.63 15.16
N HIS A 60 10.03 -2.40 15.17
CA HIS A 60 10.22 -1.49 16.31
C HIS A 60 9.60 -2.06 17.59
N LEU A 61 8.47 -2.76 17.46
CA LEU A 61 7.72 -3.38 18.55
C LEU A 61 8.14 -4.82 18.86
N GLU A 62 9.28 -5.30 18.35
CA GLU A 62 9.72 -6.70 18.47
C GLU A 62 9.79 -7.18 19.92
N ARG A 63 10.12 -6.29 20.86
CA ARG A 63 10.20 -6.57 22.30
C ARG A 63 9.08 -5.91 23.12
N ALA A 64 8.15 -5.21 22.46
CA ALA A 64 7.10 -4.48 23.16
C ALA A 64 6.05 -5.46 23.74
N PRO A 65 5.68 -5.31 25.02
CA PRO A 65 4.69 -6.17 25.66
C PRO A 65 3.26 -5.85 25.19
N GLY A 66 2.35 -6.81 25.39
CA GLY A 66 0.91 -6.61 25.18
C GLY A 66 0.47 -6.65 23.71
N PRO A 67 -0.84 -6.63 23.43
CA PRO A 67 -1.36 -6.75 22.06
C PRO A 67 -1.03 -5.52 21.20
N ILE A 68 -1.06 -5.68 19.88
CA ILE A 68 -0.89 -4.59 18.90
C ILE A 68 -2.15 -4.46 18.05
N HIS A 69 -2.63 -3.24 17.87
CA HIS A 69 -3.73 -2.90 16.97
C HIS A 69 -3.18 -2.10 15.79
N ILE A 70 -3.17 -2.69 14.60
CA ILE A 70 -2.69 -2.06 13.37
C ILE A 70 -3.87 -1.50 12.59
N HIS A 71 -3.82 -0.20 12.33
CA HIS A 71 -4.79 0.54 11.54
C HIS A 71 -4.12 0.94 10.21
N THR A 72 -4.75 0.56 9.11
CA THR A 72 -4.26 0.86 7.75
C THR A 72 -5.41 0.82 6.78
N ASP A 73 -5.36 1.62 5.72
CA ASP A 73 -6.32 1.58 4.62
C ASP A 73 -5.94 0.55 3.54
N SER A 74 -4.77 -0.09 3.68
CA SER A 74 -4.34 -1.14 2.77
C SER A 74 -5.12 -2.43 2.99
N THR A 75 -6.18 -2.61 2.18
CA THR A 75 -6.86 -3.90 2.06
C THR A 75 -5.90 -5.02 1.62
N TYR A 76 -4.86 -4.69 0.83
CA TYR A 76 -3.83 -5.63 0.40
C TYR A 76 -3.03 -6.19 1.59
N VAL A 77 -2.59 -5.32 2.50
CA VAL A 77 -1.84 -5.75 3.69
C VAL A 77 -2.74 -6.54 4.64
N ILE A 78 -3.95 -6.05 4.94
CA ILE A 78 -4.85 -6.73 5.88
C ILE A 78 -5.24 -8.11 5.33
N GLN A 79 -5.72 -8.20 4.08
CA GLN A 79 -6.12 -9.47 3.50
C GLN A 79 -4.93 -10.43 3.33
N GLY A 80 -3.76 -9.92 2.95
CA GLY A 80 -2.58 -10.75 2.84
C GLY A 80 -2.11 -11.30 4.18
N ALA A 81 -2.07 -10.49 5.24
CA ALA A 81 -1.66 -10.93 6.56
C ALA A 81 -2.68 -11.90 7.20
N THR A 82 -3.97 -11.70 6.96
CA THR A 82 -5.04 -12.46 7.64
C THR A 82 -5.55 -13.66 6.84
N ARG A 83 -5.45 -13.66 5.50
CA ARG A 83 -6.04 -14.70 4.63
C ARG A 83 -5.03 -15.42 3.75
N TRP A 84 -4.09 -14.70 3.12
CA TRP A 84 -3.31 -15.28 2.02
C TRP A 84 -1.92 -15.78 2.41
N ALA A 85 -1.17 -15.01 3.19
CA ALA A 85 0.25 -15.24 3.43
C ALA A 85 0.53 -16.58 4.11
N PHE A 86 -0.36 -17.04 5.00
CA PHE A 86 -0.25 -18.36 5.59
C PHE A 86 -0.37 -19.48 4.54
N GLY A 87 -1.36 -19.36 3.63
CA GLY A 87 -1.53 -20.29 2.52
C GLY A 87 -0.36 -20.27 1.54
N TRP A 88 0.16 -19.08 1.22
CA TRP A 88 1.37 -18.94 0.40
C TRP A 88 2.58 -19.60 1.05
N SER A 89 2.81 -19.37 2.35
CA SER A 89 3.93 -19.96 3.09
C SER A 89 3.89 -21.49 3.04
N ARG A 90 2.69 -22.09 3.23
CA ARG A 90 2.51 -23.56 3.12
C ARG A 90 2.77 -24.11 1.72
N ARG A 91 2.59 -23.30 0.68
CA ARG A 91 2.85 -23.67 -0.73
C ARG A 91 4.22 -23.22 -1.24
N GLY A 92 5.17 -22.93 -0.33
CA GLY A 92 6.51 -22.50 -0.73
C GLY A 92 6.54 -21.16 -1.45
N TRP A 93 5.62 -20.25 -1.11
CA TRP A 93 5.46 -18.91 -1.69
C TRP A 93 5.05 -18.90 -3.17
N LYS A 94 4.16 -19.82 -3.54
CA LYS A 94 3.53 -19.91 -4.86
C LYS A 94 2.03 -19.59 -4.83
N THR A 95 1.54 -18.99 -5.92
CA THR A 95 0.11 -18.76 -6.14
C THR A 95 -0.63 -20.08 -6.38
N ALA A 96 -1.97 -20.06 -6.47
CA ALA A 96 -2.74 -21.26 -6.74
C ALA A 96 -2.45 -21.84 -8.13
N GLU A 97 -2.09 -20.96 -9.07
CA GLU A 97 -1.72 -21.25 -10.46
C GLU A 97 -0.25 -21.69 -10.59
N GLY A 98 0.49 -21.78 -9.48
CA GLY A 98 1.88 -22.21 -9.44
C GLY A 98 2.92 -21.12 -9.73
N GLY A 99 2.48 -19.88 -10.01
CA GLY A 99 3.35 -18.73 -10.23
C GLY A 99 3.97 -18.19 -8.93
N GLU A 100 4.91 -17.25 -9.05
CA GLU A 100 5.50 -16.58 -7.90
C GLU A 100 4.52 -15.60 -7.25
N VAL A 101 4.51 -15.57 -5.91
CA VAL A 101 3.72 -14.58 -5.16
C VAL A 101 4.36 -13.20 -5.29
N ALA A 102 3.58 -12.23 -5.77
CA ALA A 102 4.02 -10.84 -5.83
C ALA A 102 4.46 -10.33 -4.44
N ASN A 103 5.60 -9.64 -4.38
CA ASN A 103 6.19 -9.13 -3.14
C ASN A 103 6.53 -10.21 -2.09
N ALA A 104 6.77 -11.46 -2.50
CA ALA A 104 7.06 -12.58 -1.59
C ALA A 104 8.16 -12.27 -0.55
N ILE A 105 9.21 -11.52 -0.92
CA ILE A 105 10.29 -11.13 0.02
C ILE A 105 9.75 -10.28 1.18
N TYR A 106 8.86 -9.32 0.89
CA TYR A 106 8.26 -8.45 1.90
C TYR A 106 7.31 -9.24 2.80
N TRP A 107 6.49 -10.11 2.21
CA TRP A 107 5.61 -10.99 2.97
C TRP A 107 6.37 -11.96 3.86
N LYS A 108 7.46 -12.58 3.38
CA LYS A 108 8.33 -13.44 4.18
C LYS A 108 8.84 -12.72 5.43
N ARG A 109 9.33 -11.48 5.26
CA ARG A 109 9.81 -10.65 6.36
C ARG A 109 8.71 -10.31 7.36
N LEU A 110 7.54 -9.89 6.87
CA LEU A 110 6.39 -9.58 7.72
C LEU A 110 5.92 -10.81 8.51
N MET A 111 5.79 -11.96 7.85
CA MET A 111 5.39 -13.21 8.49
C MET A 111 6.40 -13.69 9.53
N ALA A 112 7.70 -13.49 9.30
CA ALA A 112 8.72 -13.80 10.29
C ALA A 112 8.58 -12.96 11.56
N LEU A 113 8.30 -11.65 11.43
CA LEU A 113 8.06 -10.77 12.59
C LEU A 113 6.81 -11.19 13.38
N LEU A 114 5.73 -11.55 12.68
CA LEU A 114 4.50 -12.04 13.32
C LEU A 114 4.71 -13.38 14.02
N ALA A 115 5.48 -14.29 13.43
CA ALA A 115 5.82 -15.58 14.04
C ALA A 115 6.69 -15.39 15.29
N GLN A 116 7.74 -14.58 15.18
CA GLN A 116 8.63 -14.27 16.29
C GLN A 116 7.87 -13.62 17.46
N ARG A 117 6.91 -12.73 17.18
CA ARG A 117 6.03 -12.18 18.22
C ARG A 117 5.22 -13.27 18.93
N LYS A 118 4.70 -14.25 18.20
CA LYS A 118 3.96 -15.38 18.80
C LYS A 118 4.85 -16.29 19.66
N GLU A 119 6.12 -16.43 19.30
CA GLU A 119 7.09 -17.22 20.05
C GLU A 119 7.56 -16.50 21.33
N ASN A 120 7.76 -15.18 21.25
CA ASN A 120 8.35 -14.40 22.34
C ASN A 120 7.35 -13.95 23.42
N HIS A 121 6.04 -14.07 23.18
CA HIS A 121 5.01 -13.53 24.07
C HIS A 121 3.94 -14.58 24.39
N ALA A 122 3.35 -14.48 25.59
CA ALA A 122 2.16 -15.26 25.93
C ALA A 122 1.02 -14.97 24.94
N ALA A 123 0.14 -15.96 24.71
CA ALA A 123 -0.84 -15.94 23.62
C ALA A 123 -1.67 -14.64 23.52
N GLU A 124 -2.17 -14.12 24.64
CA GLU A 124 -2.93 -12.86 24.67
C GLU A 124 -2.07 -11.65 24.27
N ALA A 125 -0.86 -11.56 24.82
CA ALA A 125 0.09 -10.47 24.52
C ALA A 125 0.71 -10.56 23.12
N ALA A 126 0.73 -11.74 22.51
CA ALA A 126 1.25 -11.94 21.16
C ALA A 126 0.30 -11.42 20.05
N THR A 127 -0.94 -11.07 20.40
CA THR A 127 -2.00 -10.76 19.43
C THR A 127 -1.68 -9.52 18.61
N VAL A 128 -1.86 -9.65 17.29
CA VAL A 128 -1.87 -8.52 16.35
C VAL A 128 -3.25 -8.49 15.70
N ALA A 129 -4.04 -7.47 16.04
CA ALA A 129 -5.34 -7.21 15.46
C ALA A 129 -5.21 -6.20 14.32
N TRP A 130 -6.02 -6.37 13.28
CA TRP A 130 -5.97 -5.57 12.06
C TRP A 130 -7.29 -4.84 11.88
N PHE A 131 -7.21 -3.52 11.72
CA PHE A 131 -8.33 -2.62 11.60
C PHE A 131 -8.22 -1.89 10.27
N TYR A 132 -9.24 -2.04 9.44
CA TYR A 132 -9.33 -1.28 8.21
C TYR A 132 -9.85 0.11 8.54
N ILE A 133 -9.12 1.13 8.13
CA ILE A 133 -9.61 2.50 8.13
C ILE A 133 -9.79 2.92 6.67
N ARG A 134 -10.82 3.69 6.37
CA ARG A 134 -11.01 4.14 4.99
C ARG A 134 -9.88 5.10 4.63
N GLY A 135 -9.25 4.88 3.49
CA GLY A 135 -8.35 5.87 2.90
C GLY A 135 -9.11 7.17 2.65
N HIS A 136 -8.41 8.30 2.74
CA HIS A 136 -8.91 9.69 2.77
C HIS A 136 -9.23 10.26 4.17
N VAL A 137 -9.82 11.46 4.16
CA VAL A 137 -10.04 12.36 5.30
C VAL A 137 -10.99 11.73 6.33
N GLY A 138 -10.68 11.91 7.60
CA GLY A 138 -11.54 11.56 8.74
C GLY A 138 -10.88 10.66 9.79
N VAL A 139 -9.62 10.25 9.60
CA VAL A 139 -8.85 9.54 10.63
C VAL A 139 -7.49 10.23 10.80
N PRO A 140 -7.31 11.09 11.82
CA PRO A 140 -6.12 11.93 11.97
C PRO A 140 -4.80 11.14 11.98
N GLY A 141 -4.80 9.94 12.59
CA GLY A 141 -3.64 9.05 12.57
C GLY A 141 -3.27 8.58 11.16
N ASN A 142 -4.26 8.26 10.31
CA ASN A 142 -4.04 7.84 8.92
C ASN A 142 -3.53 8.99 8.07
N GLU A 143 -4.19 10.15 8.17
CA GLU A 143 -3.80 11.35 7.43
C GLU A 143 -2.35 11.76 7.73
N ARG A 144 -1.92 11.57 8.97
CA ARG A 144 -0.55 11.85 9.36
C ARG A 144 0.45 10.85 8.74
N VAL A 145 0.16 9.55 8.72
CA VAL A 145 1.07 8.58 8.07
C VAL A 145 1.10 8.73 6.55
N ASP A 146 -0.03 9.08 5.90
CA ASP A 146 -0.07 9.46 4.48
C ASP A 146 0.82 10.68 4.23
N ALA A 147 0.69 11.74 5.03
CA ALA A 147 1.51 12.94 4.90
C ALA A 147 3.03 12.63 5.03
N ILE A 148 3.41 11.73 5.94
CA ILE A 148 4.79 11.25 6.08
C ILE A 148 5.22 10.49 4.81
N ALA A 149 4.42 9.51 4.36
CA ALA A 149 4.71 8.69 3.19
C ALA A 149 4.83 9.54 1.91
N VAL A 150 3.94 10.51 1.71
CA VAL A 150 3.93 11.43 0.57
C VAL A 150 5.09 12.43 0.62
N ALA A 151 5.55 12.84 1.81
CA ALA A 151 6.76 13.65 1.91
C ALA A 151 7.97 12.86 1.36
N TYR A 152 8.19 11.66 1.88
CA TYR A 152 9.30 10.79 1.50
C TYR A 152 9.25 10.33 0.03
N SER A 153 8.06 10.01 -0.50
CA SER A 153 7.91 9.63 -1.92
C SER A 153 8.21 10.77 -2.90
N LYS A 154 8.26 12.01 -2.42
CA LYS A 154 8.63 13.21 -3.18
C LYS A 154 10.06 13.70 -2.87
N GLY A 155 10.86 12.88 -2.18
CA GLY A 155 12.23 13.24 -1.81
C GLY A 155 12.33 14.36 -0.77
N ARG A 156 11.28 14.56 0.03
CA ARG A 156 11.27 15.52 1.14
C ARG A 156 11.33 14.77 2.46
N ASP A 157 12.07 15.29 3.43
CA ASP A 157 12.05 14.75 4.78
C ASP A 157 10.80 15.21 5.53
N ALA A 158 10.17 14.27 6.24
CA ALA A 158 9.10 14.57 7.18
C ALA A 158 9.71 14.91 8.55
N ARG A 159 9.22 15.96 9.21
CA ARG A 159 9.53 16.19 10.63
C ARG A 159 8.82 15.14 11.47
N LEU A 160 9.53 14.12 11.92
CA LEU A 160 9.01 13.03 12.75
C LEU A 160 8.96 13.42 14.23
N TYR A 161 7.99 12.87 14.94
CA TYR A 161 7.80 13.05 16.38
C TYR A 161 8.24 11.82 17.19
N THR A 162 8.92 12.05 18.31
CA THR A 162 9.10 11.06 19.38
C THR A 162 8.95 11.77 20.71
N GLY A 163 8.01 11.32 21.54
CA GLY A 163 7.72 11.99 22.80
C GLY A 163 6.36 11.58 23.39
N PRO A 164 5.93 12.25 24.47
CA PRO A 164 4.69 11.90 25.15
C PRO A 164 3.44 12.27 24.32
N LEU A 165 2.37 11.50 24.48
CA LEU A 165 1.10 11.67 23.77
C LEU A 165 0.44 13.03 24.05
N HIS A 166 0.56 13.56 25.27
CA HIS A 166 -0.01 14.87 25.61
C HIS A 166 0.64 16.04 24.85
N GLY A 167 1.84 15.85 24.30
CA GLY A 167 2.52 16.80 23.43
C GLY A 167 2.31 16.51 21.94
N TYR A 168 1.60 15.44 21.60
CA TYR A 168 1.40 14.99 20.24
C TYR A 168 0.12 15.61 19.66
N GLY A 169 0.28 16.44 18.62
CA GLY A 169 -0.80 17.24 18.02
C GLY A 169 -1.77 16.48 17.10
N VAL A 170 -1.69 15.14 17.05
CA VAL A 170 -2.54 14.30 16.20
C VAL A 170 -3.48 13.47 17.09
N ALA A 171 -4.79 13.57 16.83
CA ALA A 171 -5.81 12.86 17.58
C ALA A 171 -5.88 11.36 17.19
N VAL A 172 -4.85 10.59 17.55
CA VAL A 172 -4.69 9.16 17.23
C VAL A 172 -5.74 8.22 17.85
N HIS A 173 -6.56 8.72 18.77
CA HIS A 173 -7.67 7.96 19.35
C HIS A 173 -9.03 8.31 18.72
N ASP A 174 -9.06 9.27 17.79
CA ASP A 174 -10.24 9.58 16.99
C ASP A 174 -10.37 8.53 15.87
N LEU A 175 -11.02 7.42 16.21
CA LEU A 175 -11.19 6.24 15.37
C LEU A 175 -12.66 6.07 14.98
N PRO A 176 -12.95 5.62 13.75
CA PRO A 176 -14.32 5.36 13.33
C PRO A 176 -14.89 4.13 14.05
N GLU A 177 -16.22 4.07 14.18
CA GLU A 177 -16.91 2.92 14.79
C GLU A 177 -16.75 1.63 13.96
N ASP A 178 -16.86 1.75 12.63
CA ASP A 178 -16.70 0.63 11.71
C ASP A 178 -15.31 0.63 11.08
N MET A 179 -14.50 -0.34 11.51
CA MET A 179 -13.17 -0.62 10.96
C MET A 179 -13.09 -1.99 10.28
N SER A 180 -14.25 -2.51 9.84
CA SER A 180 -14.32 -3.75 9.10
C SER A 180 -13.80 -3.59 7.66
N LEU A 181 -13.22 -4.66 7.13
CA LEU A 181 -12.84 -4.67 5.72
C LEU A 181 -14.06 -4.44 4.83
N PRO A 182 -13.95 -3.63 3.76
CA PRO A 182 -15.04 -3.49 2.81
C PRO A 182 -15.33 -4.85 2.15
N PRO A 183 -16.59 -5.12 1.77
CA PRO A 183 -16.96 -6.36 1.12
C PRO A 183 -16.15 -6.55 -0.16
N GLU A 184 -15.68 -7.77 -0.40
CA GLU A 184 -15.00 -8.08 -1.67
C GLU A 184 -15.96 -7.91 -2.83
N LYS A 185 -15.50 -7.26 -3.91
CA LYS A 185 -16.30 -7.13 -5.13
C LYS A 185 -16.55 -8.53 -5.74
N PRO A 186 -17.75 -8.80 -6.26
CA PRO A 186 -18.06 -10.01 -6.99
C PRO A 186 -17.04 -10.31 -8.09
N LYS A 187 -16.82 -11.59 -8.38
CA LYS A 187 -15.85 -12.04 -9.37
C LYS A 187 -16.10 -11.41 -10.74
N GLU A 188 -17.35 -11.29 -11.19
CA GLU A 188 -17.66 -10.67 -12.48
C GLU A 188 -17.22 -9.20 -12.54
N GLN A 189 -17.42 -8.45 -11.44
CA GLN A 189 -17.00 -7.06 -11.36
C GLN A 189 -15.47 -6.91 -11.31
N ARG A 190 -14.77 -7.87 -10.66
CA ARG A 190 -13.30 -7.91 -10.63
C ARG A 190 -12.72 -8.20 -12.02
N GLU A 191 -13.29 -9.15 -12.75
CA GLU A 191 -12.87 -9.50 -14.11
C GLU A 191 -13.17 -8.38 -15.11
N ALA A 192 -14.34 -7.73 -14.99
CA ALA A 192 -14.68 -6.56 -15.80
C ALA A 192 -13.71 -5.39 -15.55
N ALA A 193 -13.34 -5.10 -14.29
CA ALA A 193 -12.35 -4.08 -13.96
C ALA A 193 -10.91 -4.47 -14.36
N ALA A 194 -10.62 -5.76 -14.48
CA ALA A 194 -9.33 -6.28 -14.93
C ALA A 194 -9.19 -6.26 -16.46
N LYS A 195 -10.28 -6.27 -17.22
CA LYS A 195 -10.23 -6.16 -18.69
C LYS A 195 -9.85 -4.73 -19.08
N ALA A 196 -8.77 -4.58 -19.86
CA ALA A 196 -8.42 -3.28 -20.43
C ALA A 196 -9.52 -2.85 -21.41
N TYR A 197 -9.94 -1.59 -21.32
CA TYR A 197 -10.70 -0.96 -22.39
C TYR A 197 -9.77 -0.70 -23.58
N SER A 198 -8.63 -0.07 -23.31
CA SER A 198 -7.54 0.11 -24.28
C SER A 198 -6.18 0.25 -23.58
N TYR A 199 -5.11 0.22 -24.36
CA TYR A 199 -3.79 0.64 -23.91
C TYR A 199 -3.36 1.85 -24.74
N LEU A 200 -2.94 2.93 -24.09
CA LEU A 200 -2.37 4.12 -24.71
C LEU A 200 -0.85 4.07 -24.64
N SER A 201 -0.18 4.50 -25.69
CA SER A 201 1.27 4.69 -25.74
C SER A 201 1.62 6.07 -26.27
N GLN A 202 2.61 6.74 -25.69
CA GLN A 202 3.21 7.97 -26.20
C GLN A 202 4.69 7.72 -26.49
N VAL A 203 5.13 8.04 -27.71
CA VAL A 203 6.54 8.04 -28.11
C VAL A 203 6.83 9.37 -28.78
N GLY A 204 7.65 10.21 -28.16
CA GLY A 204 7.83 11.60 -28.57
C GLY A 204 6.51 12.36 -28.52
N SER A 205 6.13 12.99 -29.63
CA SER A 205 4.85 13.68 -29.82
C SER A 205 3.70 12.78 -30.31
N SER A 206 3.96 11.48 -30.53
CA SER A 206 2.98 10.56 -31.13
C SER A 206 2.31 9.67 -30.10
N VAL A 207 0.99 9.82 -29.94
CA VAL A 207 0.15 8.93 -29.13
C VAL A 207 -0.59 7.93 -30.02
N LYS A 208 -0.74 6.70 -29.53
CA LYS A 208 -1.54 5.64 -30.18
C LYS A 208 -2.35 4.84 -29.17
N ARG A 209 -3.50 4.33 -29.65
CA ARG A 209 -4.38 3.38 -28.94
C ARG A 209 -4.11 1.95 -29.43
N HIS A 210 -4.14 1.01 -28.49
CA HIS A 210 -3.89 -0.41 -28.72
C HIS A 210 -4.98 -1.25 -28.05
N ALA A 211 -5.47 -2.27 -28.76
CA ALA A 211 -6.45 -3.22 -28.21
C ALA A 211 -5.84 -4.24 -27.23
N SER A 212 -4.51 -4.43 -27.28
CA SER A 212 -3.81 -5.42 -26.45
C SER A 212 -2.51 -4.89 -25.87
N TRP A 213 -2.10 -5.47 -24.73
CA TRP A 213 -0.81 -5.17 -24.13
C TRP A 213 0.34 -5.49 -25.09
N ALA A 214 0.27 -6.62 -25.82
CA ALA A 214 1.33 -7.04 -26.73
C ALA A 214 1.61 -6.01 -27.84
N ALA A 215 0.56 -5.37 -28.38
CA ALA A 215 0.72 -4.29 -29.37
C ALA A 215 1.34 -3.04 -28.74
N CYS A 216 0.84 -2.64 -27.57
CA CYS A 216 1.38 -1.49 -26.83
C CYS A 216 2.85 -1.70 -26.46
N GLU A 217 3.20 -2.88 -25.94
CA GLU A 217 4.54 -3.24 -25.51
C GLU A 217 5.55 -3.14 -26.66
N ARG A 218 5.22 -3.65 -27.86
CA ARG A 218 6.09 -3.57 -29.04
C ARG A 218 6.51 -2.14 -29.38
N ARG A 219 5.64 -1.16 -29.10
CA ARG A 219 5.88 0.25 -29.43
C ARG A 219 6.71 0.98 -28.38
N VAL A 220 6.60 0.60 -27.10
CA VAL A 220 7.25 1.34 -26.01
C VAL A 220 8.51 0.67 -25.47
N LYS A 221 8.66 -0.65 -25.67
CA LYS A 221 9.78 -1.43 -25.13
C LYS A 221 11.10 -0.99 -25.75
N GLY A 222 12.03 -0.57 -24.91
CA GLY A 222 13.37 -0.12 -25.32
C GLY A 222 13.43 1.29 -25.91
N VAL A 223 12.32 2.04 -25.91
CA VAL A 223 12.26 3.39 -26.46
C VAL A 223 12.40 4.42 -25.34
N SER A 224 13.48 5.21 -25.39
CA SER A 224 13.74 6.25 -24.39
C SER A 224 12.64 7.31 -24.37
N GLY A 225 12.13 7.64 -23.19
CA GLY A 225 11.07 8.63 -23.00
C GLY A 225 9.66 8.18 -23.41
N ALA A 226 9.47 6.90 -23.75
CA ALA A 226 8.13 6.37 -24.03
C ALA A 226 7.28 6.29 -22.76
N ARG A 227 5.97 6.58 -22.88
CA ARG A 227 4.97 6.43 -21.82
C ARG A 227 3.88 5.47 -22.27
N PHE A 228 3.26 4.75 -21.33
CA PHE A 228 2.08 3.96 -21.62
C PHE A 228 1.09 3.96 -20.45
N LYS A 229 -0.19 3.67 -20.73
CA LYS A 229 -1.23 3.53 -19.72
C LYS A 229 -2.31 2.56 -20.19
N LYS A 230 -2.73 1.66 -19.31
CA LYS A 230 -3.96 0.87 -19.49
C LYS A 230 -5.16 1.68 -19.03
N THR A 231 -6.21 1.72 -19.83
CA THR A 231 -7.46 2.44 -19.53
C THR A 231 -8.58 1.45 -19.22
N LYS A 232 -9.56 1.88 -18.44
CA LYS A 232 -10.68 1.04 -17.96
C LYS A 232 -11.99 1.30 -18.70
N ASN A 233 -12.13 2.47 -19.31
CA ASN A 233 -13.28 2.90 -20.10
C ASN A 233 -12.91 4.16 -20.91
N ALA A 234 -13.83 4.66 -21.73
CA ALA A 234 -13.62 5.84 -22.57
C ALA A 234 -13.34 7.13 -21.78
N LEU A 235 -13.93 7.31 -20.58
CA LEU A 235 -13.70 8.48 -19.73
C LEU A 235 -12.27 8.49 -19.15
N ASP A 236 -11.82 7.34 -18.67
CA ASP A 236 -10.46 7.12 -18.17
C ASP A 236 -9.43 7.35 -19.28
N GLU A 237 -9.71 6.87 -20.50
CA GLU A 237 -8.88 7.14 -21.67
C GLU A 237 -8.78 8.63 -21.99
N ALA A 238 -9.91 9.35 -22.03
CA ALA A 238 -9.93 10.78 -22.32
C ALA A 238 -9.11 11.58 -21.28
N LYS A 239 -9.24 11.24 -19.99
CA LYS A 239 -8.46 11.86 -18.91
C LYS A 239 -6.96 11.64 -19.07
N VAL A 240 -6.55 10.41 -19.40
CA VAL A 240 -5.14 10.10 -19.64
C VAL A 240 -4.58 10.89 -20.81
N LEU A 241 -5.37 11.07 -21.88
CA LEU A 241 -4.96 11.87 -23.03
C LEU A 241 -4.83 13.35 -22.66
N GLU A 242 -5.77 13.89 -21.90
CA GLU A 242 -5.72 15.26 -21.39
C GLU A 242 -4.49 15.49 -20.50
N ASP A 243 -4.21 14.57 -19.59
CA ASP A 243 -3.02 14.60 -18.73
C ASP A 243 -1.71 14.56 -19.55
N TRP A 244 -1.73 13.96 -20.73
CA TRP A 244 -0.60 13.91 -21.66
C TRP A 244 -0.57 15.10 -22.63
N GLY A 245 -1.53 16.01 -22.57
CA GLY A 245 -1.63 17.19 -23.44
C GLY A 245 -2.29 16.93 -24.80
N PHE A 246 -3.05 15.83 -24.93
CA PHE A 246 -3.76 15.43 -26.15
C PHE A 246 -5.27 15.54 -25.98
N LYS A 247 -5.98 15.93 -27.03
CA LYS A 247 -7.45 15.94 -27.04
C LYS A 247 -7.98 14.58 -27.50
N GLY A 248 -8.97 14.05 -26.79
CA GLY A 248 -9.43 12.65 -26.88
C GLY A 248 -9.95 12.14 -28.23
N GLN A 249 -10.01 12.96 -29.27
CA GLN A 249 -10.54 12.59 -30.59
C GLN A 249 -9.47 12.35 -31.66
N ASP A 250 -8.21 12.74 -31.45
CA ASP A 250 -7.18 12.74 -32.51
C ASP A 250 -6.12 11.63 -32.36
N VAL A 251 -6.42 10.56 -31.63
CA VAL A 251 -5.45 9.47 -31.39
C VAL A 251 -5.72 8.30 -32.33
N PRO A 252 -4.79 7.98 -33.25
CA PRO A 252 -4.92 6.84 -34.14
C PRO A 252 -4.99 5.53 -33.36
N SER A 253 -5.93 4.66 -33.74
CA SER A 253 -5.92 3.25 -33.35
C SER A 253 -4.91 2.49 -34.23
N GLU A 254 -4.13 1.59 -33.64
CA GLU A 254 -3.53 0.50 -34.42
C GLU A 254 -4.59 -0.59 -34.59
N ASP A 255 -4.92 -0.92 -35.84
CA ASP A 255 -5.65 -2.13 -36.22
C ASP A 255 -4.76 -3.38 -35.99
#